data_AF-A0A812BX36-F1
#
_entry.id   AF-A0A812BX36-F1
#
_cell.length_a   1.000
_cell.length_b   1.000
_cell.length_c   1.000
_cell.angle_alpha   90.00
_cell.angle_beta   90.00
_cell.angle_gamma   90.00
#
_symmetry.space_group_name_H-M   'P 1'
#
loop_
_entity.id
_entity.type
_entity.pdbx_description
1 polymer ?
#
loop_
_entity_poly.entity_id
_entity_poly.type
_entity_poly.pdbx_seq_one_letter_code
_entity_poly.pdbx_strand_id
1 'polypeptide(L)'
;MHSRSFSHANDEISGSVKCHTLYTHSRSFSHANDEISGSVQCHTPYTHSRSFSNANDEISGSVKCHTLYTHSRSFSHANDEISGSVKCHTLYTHSRSFSHANAEISGSVKCHTLYTHSRSFSRANDEISGSVKCHTLYTHSRSFSNANDEISGSVKCHTLYTHSRSFCHANDEISGSVKCHTLYTHSRSFSHANDEISGSVKCHTLYTHSRSFSHANAEISGSVKCHTLYTHSRSFSHANAEINGSVKCHTLYTHSRSFCHANDEISESVKCHTLYTHSRSFSRGNDEISVTVKCHTLYTHSRSFFHANDEISGSVKCHTLYTHSRSFSHANDEISGSVKCHTLYTHSRFFFHANDEISGSVKCHTLYTHSRSFSHAND
;
A
#
# COMPACT_ATOMS: atom_id res chain seq x y z
N MET A 1 -1.31 -40.18 28.04
CA MET A 1 0.10 -39.76 27.84
C MET A 1 0.12 -38.62 26.84
N HIS A 2 0.68 -37.45 27.19
CA HIS A 2 0.85 -36.35 26.24
C HIS A 2 2.09 -36.66 25.38
N SER A 3 1.92 -37.08 24.12
CA SER A 3 3.05 -37.19 23.20
C SER A 3 3.55 -35.78 22.89
N ARG A 4 4.78 -35.50 23.32
CA ARG A 4 5.61 -34.44 22.76
C ARG A 4 6.35 -35.10 21.62
N SER A 5 6.10 -34.71 20.38
CA SER A 5 6.89 -35.17 19.24
C SER A 5 7.93 -34.12 18.91
N PHE A 6 9.16 -34.57 18.72
CA PHE A 6 10.16 -33.81 18.00
C PHE A 6 10.21 -34.44 16.61
N SER A 7 9.75 -33.71 15.61
CA SER A 7 9.84 -34.14 14.22
C SER A 7 10.90 -33.28 13.56
N HIS A 8 12.03 -33.90 13.21
CA HIS A 8 13.01 -33.30 12.33
C HIS A 8 12.83 -33.96 10.97
N ALA A 9 12.52 -33.16 9.96
CA ALA A 9 12.50 -33.58 8.57
C ALA A 9 13.61 -32.76 7.88
N ASN A 10 14.60 -33.44 7.32
CA ASN A 10 15.56 -32.80 6.42
C ASN A 10 15.43 -33.55 5.11
N ASP A 11 14.62 -33.01 4.20
CA ASP A 11 14.33 -33.67 2.94
C ASP A 11 15.25 -33.05 1.86
N GLU A 12 16.34 -33.75 1.53
CA GLU A 12 17.15 -33.45 0.33
C GLU A 12 16.51 -34.15 -0.88
N ILE A 13 15.82 -33.38 -1.71
CA ILE A 13 15.13 -33.91 -2.89
C ILE A 13 15.82 -33.35 -4.14
N SER A 14 16.56 -34.21 -4.84
CA SER A 14 17.20 -33.87 -6.11
C SER A 14 16.72 -34.74 -7.28
N GLY A 15 16.75 -34.17 -8.50
CA GLY A 15 16.44 -34.89 -9.72
C GLY A 15 14.95 -34.83 -10.11
N SER A 16 14.44 -35.89 -10.75
CA SER A 16 13.05 -35.94 -11.22
C SER A 16 12.18 -36.69 -10.21
N VAL A 17 11.51 -35.96 -9.31
CA VAL A 17 10.83 -36.56 -8.13
C VAL A 17 9.36 -36.16 -8.05
N LYS A 18 8.51 -37.11 -7.62
CA LYS A 18 7.12 -36.87 -7.22
C LYS A 18 6.91 -37.31 -5.78
N CYS A 19 6.44 -36.44 -4.89
CA CYS A 19 6.31 -36.76 -3.46
C CYS A 19 4.97 -36.34 -2.83
N HIS A 20 4.52 -37.10 -1.81
CA HIS A 20 3.36 -36.77 -0.98
C HIS A 20 3.61 -37.19 0.47
N THR A 21 3.61 -36.24 1.41
CA THR A 21 4.00 -36.49 2.81
C THR A 21 3.04 -35.82 3.79
N LEU A 22 2.53 -36.55 4.78
CA LEU A 22 1.55 -36.06 5.76
C LEU A 22 2.09 -36.14 7.19
N TYR A 23 2.01 -35.02 7.93
CA TYR A 23 2.43 -34.93 9.34
C TYR A 23 1.29 -34.44 10.25
N THR A 24 0.98 -35.20 11.31
CA THR A 24 -0.09 -34.85 12.27
C THR A 24 0.33 -35.05 13.73
N HIS A 25 0.35 -33.98 14.56
CA HIS A 25 0.71 -34.11 15.98
C HIS A 25 -0.04 -33.17 16.95
N SER A 26 -0.10 -33.55 18.24
CA SER A 26 -0.76 -32.77 19.29
C SER A 26 0.12 -31.68 19.93
N ARG A 27 1.39 -31.98 20.16
CA ARG A 27 2.38 -31.00 20.64
C ARG A 27 3.68 -31.31 19.94
N SER A 28 4.07 -30.47 18.99
CA SER A 28 5.26 -30.68 18.20
C SER A 28 6.26 -29.54 18.35
N PHE A 29 7.52 -29.93 18.40
CA PHE A 29 8.59 -29.12 17.85
C PHE A 29 8.90 -29.72 16.49
N SER A 30 8.58 -28.99 15.44
CA SER A 30 8.90 -29.41 14.07
C SER A 30 10.03 -28.53 13.55
N HIS A 31 11.10 -29.17 13.09
CA HIS A 31 12.10 -28.50 12.28
C HIS A 31 12.15 -29.20 10.93
N ALA A 32 11.71 -28.50 9.89
CA ALA A 32 11.88 -28.90 8.51
C ALA A 32 13.04 -28.12 7.91
N ASN A 33 13.96 -28.78 7.21
CA ASN A 33 14.87 -28.14 6.27
C ASN A 33 14.79 -28.89 4.95
N ASP A 34 14.13 -28.30 3.95
CA ASP A 34 13.90 -28.98 2.69
C ASP A 34 14.79 -28.35 1.61
N GLU A 35 15.78 -29.11 1.12
CA GLU A 35 16.61 -28.72 -0.01
C GLU A 35 16.06 -29.41 -1.27
N ILE A 36 15.35 -28.65 -2.10
CA ILE A 36 14.66 -29.17 -3.27
C ILE A 36 15.30 -28.63 -4.54
N SER A 37 15.93 -29.50 -5.32
CA SER A 37 16.57 -29.15 -6.58
C SER A 37 16.14 -30.04 -7.76
N GLY A 38 16.17 -29.50 -8.97
CA GLY A 38 15.87 -30.27 -10.20
C GLY A 38 14.40 -30.19 -10.62
N SER A 39 13.84 -31.29 -11.15
CA SER A 39 12.47 -31.33 -11.68
C SER A 39 11.53 -32.01 -10.66
N VAL A 40 11.05 -31.25 -9.68
CA VAL A 40 10.32 -31.81 -8.53
C VAL A 40 8.84 -31.45 -8.55
N GLN A 41 7.97 -32.39 -8.18
CA GLN A 41 6.56 -32.17 -7.94
C GLN A 41 6.09 -32.75 -6.58
N CYS A 42 5.71 -31.90 -5.63
CA CYS A 42 5.45 -32.33 -4.25
C CYS A 42 4.15 -31.78 -3.64
N HIS A 43 3.57 -32.53 -2.69
CA HIS A 43 2.40 -32.12 -1.92
C HIS A 43 2.54 -32.49 -0.43
N THR A 44 2.57 -31.50 0.46
CA THR A 44 3.02 -31.71 1.85
C THR A 44 2.10 -31.05 2.90
N PRO A 45 1.13 -31.79 3.46
CA PRO A 45 0.30 -31.32 4.58
C PRO A 45 0.90 -31.52 5.98
N TYR A 46 0.88 -30.47 6.79
CA TYR A 46 1.25 -30.44 8.21
C TYR A 46 0.09 -29.96 9.06
N THR A 47 -0.30 -30.73 10.07
CA THR A 47 -1.40 -30.38 11.00
C THR A 47 -0.97 -30.55 12.46
N HIS A 48 -0.95 -29.46 13.23
CA HIS A 48 -0.56 -29.51 14.64
C HIS A 48 -1.48 -28.69 15.57
N SER A 49 -1.77 -29.19 16.77
CA SER A 49 -2.60 -28.40 17.72
C SER A 49 -1.78 -27.41 18.55
N ARG A 50 -0.55 -27.74 18.98
CA ARG A 50 0.40 -26.75 19.50
C ARG A 50 1.76 -27.01 18.86
N SER A 51 2.30 -26.02 18.16
CA SER A 51 3.57 -26.16 17.46
C SER A 51 4.53 -25.03 17.77
N PHE A 52 5.80 -25.40 17.90
CA PHE A 52 6.89 -24.53 17.46
C PHE A 52 7.37 -25.14 16.14
N SER A 53 7.30 -24.38 15.06
CA SER A 53 7.77 -24.82 13.75
C SER A 53 8.88 -23.91 13.27
N ASN A 54 10.00 -24.51 12.90
CA ASN A 54 11.00 -23.87 12.05
C ASN A 54 10.98 -24.59 10.69
N ALA A 55 10.83 -23.86 9.61
CA ALA A 55 10.95 -24.37 8.25
C ALA A 55 11.99 -23.52 7.54
N ASN A 56 13.01 -24.15 6.96
CA ASN A 56 13.92 -23.48 6.05
C ASN A 56 13.90 -24.25 4.73
N ASP A 57 13.35 -23.65 3.68
CA ASP A 57 13.18 -24.34 2.41
C ASP A 57 14.08 -23.66 1.36
N GLU A 58 15.05 -24.40 0.82
CA GLU A 58 15.87 -23.97 -0.31
C GLU A 58 15.38 -24.67 -1.58
N ILE A 59 14.73 -23.93 -2.45
CA ILE A 59 14.06 -24.46 -3.64
C ILE A 59 14.71 -23.89 -4.89
N SER A 60 15.33 -24.76 -5.70
CA SER A 60 15.97 -24.39 -6.95
C SER A 60 15.58 -25.29 -8.13
N GLY A 61 15.70 -24.78 -9.36
CA GLY A 61 15.42 -25.54 -10.57
C GLY A 61 13.96 -25.47 -11.04
N SER A 62 13.42 -26.54 -11.59
CA SER A 62 12.07 -26.61 -12.17
C SER A 62 11.08 -27.27 -11.21
N VAL A 63 10.58 -26.53 -10.22
CA VAL A 63 9.80 -27.07 -9.10
C VAL A 63 8.30 -26.77 -9.20
N LYS A 64 7.47 -27.73 -8.82
CA LYS A 64 6.01 -27.60 -8.65
C LYS A 64 5.57 -28.13 -7.28
N CYS A 65 5.31 -27.28 -6.30
CA CYS A 65 4.95 -27.73 -4.95
C CYS A 65 3.60 -27.17 -4.46
N HIS A 66 2.96 -27.94 -3.59
CA HIS A 66 1.80 -27.51 -2.80
C HIS A 66 2.00 -27.85 -1.33
N THR A 67 2.00 -26.84 -0.47
CA THR A 67 2.28 -27.03 0.96
C THR A 67 1.15 -26.46 1.81
N LEU A 68 0.69 -27.22 2.80
CA LEU A 68 -0.41 -26.84 3.69
C LEU A 68 0.02 -26.94 5.14
N TYR A 69 -0.01 -25.82 5.87
CA TYR A 69 0.24 -25.76 7.30
C TYR A 69 -1.02 -25.36 8.06
N THR A 70 -1.44 -26.20 9.00
CA THR A 70 -2.62 -25.95 9.84
C THR A 70 -2.26 -26.05 11.32
N HIS A 71 -2.28 -24.93 12.05
CA HIS A 71 -2.00 -24.96 13.49
C HIS A 71 -2.99 -24.20 14.39
N SER A 72 -3.32 -24.80 15.54
CA SER A 72 -4.24 -24.15 16.48
C SER A 72 -3.53 -23.11 17.38
N ARG A 73 -2.30 -23.37 17.82
CA ARG A 73 -1.43 -22.40 18.49
C ARG A 73 -0.02 -22.60 17.99
N SER A 74 0.56 -21.59 17.37
CA SER A 74 1.88 -21.71 16.76
C SER A 74 2.82 -20.57 17.14
N PHE A 75 4.08 -20.92 17.29
CA PHE A 75 5.19 -20.05 16.94
C PHE A 75 5.79 -20.62 15.66
N SER A 76 5.84 -19.84 14.60
CA SER A 76 6.39 -20.29 13.32
C SER A 76 7.49 -19.34 12.86
N HIS A 77 8.62 -19.92 12.48
CA HIS A 77 9.66 -19.27 11.69
C HIS A 77 9.73 -20.01 10.35
N ALA A 78 9.72 -19.25 9.26
CA ALA A 78 9.87 -19.76 7.91
C ALA A 78 10.91 -18.90 7.19
N ASN A 79 11.94 -19.52 6.62
CA ASN A 79 12.87 -18.85 5.71
C ASN A 79 12.89 -19.64 4.40
N ASP A 80 12.37 -19.02 3.35
CA ASP A 80 12.27 -19.68 2.04
C ASP A 80 13.21 -18.98 1.05
N GLU A 81 14.18 -19.71 0.51
CA GLU A 81 15.03 -19.26 -0.61
C GLU A 81 14.57 -19.96 -1.89
N ILE A 82 14.01 -19.20 -2.84
CA ILE A 82 13.39 -19.75 -4.04
C ILE A 82 14.06 -19.17 -5.27
N SER A 83 14.68 -20.03 -6.08
CA SER A 83 15.35 -19.65 -7.33
C SER A 83 14.99 -20.55 -8.52
N GLY A 84 15.18 -20.05 -9.74
CA GLY A 84 14.96 -20.83 -10.96
C GLY A 84 13.54 -20.74 -11.51
N SER A 85 13.00 -21.85 -12.05
CA SER A 85 11.65 -21.91 -12.64
C SER A 85 10.66 -22.60 -11.71
N VAL A 86 10.11 -21.83 -10.75
CA VAL A 86 9.30 -22.39 -9.66
C VAL A 86 7.81 -22.06 -9.85
N LYS A 87 6.96 -23.04 -9.54
CA LYS A 87 5.50 -22.90 -9.44
C LYS A 87 5.01 -23.46 -8.10
N CYS A 88 4.75 -22.62 -7.12
CA CYS A 88 4.36 -23.08 -5.79
C CYS A 88 2.99 -22.53 -5.36
N HIS A 89 2.33 -23.29 -4.49
CA HIS A 89 1.16 -22.82 -3.76
C HIS A 89 1.30 -23.19 -2.28
N THR A 90 1.21 -22.20 -1.41
CA THR A 90 1.41 -22.39 0.03
C THR A 90 0.23 -21.82 0.81
N LEU A 91 -0.33 -22.62 1.72
CA LEU A 91 -1.43 -22.23 2.58
C LEU A 91 -1.05 -22.39 4.06
N TYR A 92 -1.10 -21.28 4.79
CA TYR A 92 -0.92 -21.22 6.23
C TYR A 92 -2.24 -20.87 6.91
N THR A 93 -2.69 -21.71 7.83
CA THR A 93 -3.90 -21.49 8.62
C THR A 93 -3.60 -21.60 10.10
N HIS A 94 -3.78 -20.50 10.85
CA HIS A 94 -3.52 -20.50 12.28
C HIS A 94 -4.61 -19.83 13.12
N SER A 95 -4.94 -20.42 14.27
CA SER A 95 -5.90 -19.81 15.18
C SER A 95 -5.26 -18.79 16.13
N ARG A 96 -4.06 -19.03 16.63
CA ARG A 96 -3.27 -18.08 17.43
C ARG A 96 -1.81 -18.23 17.05
N SER A 97 -1.18 -17.19 16.54
CA SER A 97 0.18 -17.30 16.02
C SER A 97 1.07 -16.14 16.45
N PHE A 98 2.34 -16.48 16.64
CA PHE A 98 3.44 -15.58 16.32
C PHE A 98 4.12 -16.15 15.09
N SER A 99 4.22 -15.38 14.02
CA SER A 99 4.87 -15.81 12.78
C SER A 99 5.94 -14.83 12.36
N HIS A 100 7.08 -15.38 11.98
CA HIS A 100 8.11 -14.68 11.24
C HIS A 100 8.34 -15.43 9.94
N ALA A 101 8.24 -14.74 8.82
CA ALA A 101 8.50 -15.27 7.51
C ALA A 101 9.52 -14.38 6.81
N ASN A 102 10.58 -14.99 6.27
CA ASN A 102 11.46 -14.35 5.32
C ASN A 102 11.39 -15.12 4.01
N ALA A 103 11.30 -14.42 2.89
CA ALA A 103 11.33 -15.05 1.58
C ALA A 103 12.29 -14.31 0.66
N GLU A 104 13.27 -15.02 0.11
CA GLU A 104 14.14 -14.53 -0.96
C GLU A 104 13.74 -15.24 -2.25
N ILE A 105 13.21 -14.49 -3.22
CA ILE A 105 12.64 -15.04 -4.45
C ILE A 105 13.34 -14.45 -5.67
N SER A 106 13.98 -15.30 -6.46
CA SER A 106 14.68 -14.90 -7.68
C SER A 106 14.36 -15.79 -8.90
N GLY A 107 14.58 -15.26 -10.11
CA GLY A 107 14.42 -16.02 -11.34
C GLY A 107 13.02 -15.95 -11.97
N SER A 108 12.51 -17.08 -12.47
CA SER A 108 11.23 -17.19 -13.21
C SER A 108 10.18 -17.88 -12.34
N VAL A 109 9.63 -17.13 -11.37
CA VAL A 109 8.80 -17.69 -10.32
C VAL A 109 7.32 -17.36 -10.52
N LYS A 110 6.46 -18.33 -10.24
CA LYS A 110 5.01 -18.16 -10.14
C LYS A 110 4.50 -18.75 -8.83
N CYS A 111 4.22 -17.92 -7.84
CA CYS A 111 3.78 -18.38 -6.53
C CYS A 111 2.39 -17.86 -6.16
N HIS A 112 1.69 -18.63 -5.34
CA HIS A 112 0.48 -18.17 -4.66
C HIS A 112 0.56 -18.54 -3.19
N THR A 113 0.44 -17.55 -2.32
CA THR A 113 0.57 -17.74 -0.89
C THR A 113 -0.65 -17.19 -0.17
N LEU A 114 -1.26 -18.00 0.69
CA LEU A 114 -2.42 -17.63 1.50
C LEU A 114 -2.11 -17.82 2.98
N TYR A 115 -2.21 -16.73 3.73
CA TYR A 115 -2.08 -16.69 5.17
C TYR A 115 -3.44 -16.36 5.80
N THR A 116 -3.89 -17.21 6.71
CA THR A 116 -5.13 -16.99 7.46
C THR A 116 -4.85 -17.10 8.95
N HIS A 117 -5.02 -16.00 9.70
CA HIS A 117 -4.84 -16.00 11.15
C HIS A 117 -5.98 -15.35 11.92
N SER A 118 -6.42 -15.98 13.01
CA SER A 118 -7.48 -15.39 13.85
C SER A 118 -6.94 -14.40 14.89
N ARG A 119 -5.76 -14.66 15.46
CA ARG A 119 -5.05 -13.73 16.37
C ARG A 119 -3.55 -13.85 16.10
N SER A 120 -2.93 -12.83 15.54
CA SER A 120 -1.54 -12.92 15.09
C SER A 120 -0.70 -11.74 15.54
N PHE A 121 0.57 -12.05 15.82
CA PHE A 121 1.67 -11.14 15.55
C PHE A 121 2.42 -11.71 14.35
N SER A 122 2.57 -10.94 13.29
CA SER A 122 3.27 -11.37 12.08
C SER A 122 4.35 -10.37 11.70
N ARG A 123 5.54 -10.89 11.40
CA ARG A 123 6.56 -10.18 10.64
C ARG A 123 6.80 -10.93 9.33
N ALA A 124 6.72 -10.22 8.21
CA ALA A 124 7.11 -10.71 6.90
C ALA A 124 8.23 -9.80 6.39
N ASN A 125 9.29 -10.37 5.83
CA ASN A 125 10.25 -9.64 5.04
C ASN A 125 10.45 -10.40 3.72
N ASP A 126 10.10 -9.78 2.59
CA ASP A 126 10.14 -10.43 1.28
C ASP A 126 11.13 -9.68 0.37
N GLU A 127 12.14 -10.36 -0.15
CA GLU A 127 13.06 -9.87 -1.18
C GLU A 127 12.75 -10.56 -2.52
N ILE A 128 12.32 -9.80 -3.53
CA ILE A 128 11.83 -10.35 -4.80
C ILE A 128 12.58 -9.72 -5.97
N SER A 129 13.24 -10.56 -6.77
CA SER A 129 13.98 -10.13 -7.96
C SER A 129 13.71 -11.00 -9.20
N GLY A 130 13.95 -10.44 -10.39
CA GLY A 130 13.86 -11.18 -11.66
C GLY A 130 12.48 -11.13 -12.33
N SER A 131 12.03 -12.25 -12.91
CA SER A 131 10.78 -12.37 -13.67
C SER A 131 9.72 -13.09 -12.85
N VAL A 132 9.15 -12.37 -11.89
CA VAL A 132 8.27 -12.96 -10.87
C VAL A 132 6.79 -12.63 -11.14
N LYS A 133 5.93 -13.62 -10.92
CA LYS A 133 4.48 -13.43 -10.83
C LYS A 133 3.94 -14.03 -9.54
N CYS A 134 3.65 -13.21 -8.54
CA CYS A 134 3.18 -13.67 -7.25
C CYS A 134 1.77 -13.17 -6.95
N HIS A 135 1.03 -13.95 -6.17
CA HIS A 135 -0.20 -13.50 -5.54
C HIS A 135 -0.19 -13.87 -4.07
N THR A 136 -0.34 -12.89 -3.20
CA THR A 136 -0.29 -13.10 -1.76
C THR A 136 -1.56 -12.56 -1.10
N LEU A 137 -2.18 -13.39 -0.28
CA LEU A 137 -3.40 -13.03 0.46
C LEU A 137 -3.18 -13.24 1.96
N TYR A 138 -3.31 -12.16 2.72
CA TYR A 138 -3.28 -12.15 4.17
C TYR A 138 -4.68 -11.87 4.72
N THR A 139 -5.20 -12.77 5.56
CA THR A 139 -6.51 -12.64 6.20
C THR A 139 -6.37 -12.76 7.71
N HIS A 140 -6.81 -11.74 8.42
CA HIS A 140 -6.49 -11.56 9.83
C HIS A 140 -7.68 -11.00 10.62
N SER A 141 -8.07 -11.67 11.70
CA SER A 141 -9.17 -11.16 12.53
C SER A 141 -8.69 -10.16 13.61
N ARG A 142 -7.52 -10.37 14.21
CA ARG A 142 -6.88 -9.43 15.14
C ARG A 142 -5.37 -9.53 14.97
N SER A 143 -4.72 -8.48 14.50
CA SER A 143 -3.30 -8.56 14.17
C SER A 143 -2.48 -7.37 14.65
N PHE A 144 -1.22 -7.65 14.93
CA PHE A 144 -0.12 -6.74 14.72
C PHE A 144 0.69 -7.28 13.55
N SER A 145 0.87 -6.49 12.49
CA SER A 145 1.64 -6.89 11.33
C SER A 145 2.75 -5.87 11.04
N ASN A 146 3.94 -6.40 10.79
CA ASN A 146 5.02 -5.68 10.14
C ASN A 146 5.34 -6.38 8.81
N ALA A 147 5.38 -5.65 7.72
CA ALA A 147 5.76 -6.13 6.40
C ALA A 147 6.86 -5.22 5.85
N ASN A 148 7.94 -5.80 5.37
CA ASN A 148 8.97 -5.08 4.62
C ASN A 148 9.21 -5.81 3.31
N ASP A 149 8.92 -5.16 2.19
CA ASP A 149 9.01 -5.80 0.88
C ASP A 149 10.03 -5.04 0.01
N GLU A 150 11.07 -5.73 -0.47
CA GLU A 150 12.03 -5.21 -1.46
C GLU A 150 11.78 -5.89 -2.81
N ILE A 151 11.39 -5.11 -3.83
CA ILE A 151 10.96 -5.63 -5.13
C ILE A 151 11.75 -4.99 -6.26
N SER A 152 12.46 -5.81 -7.04
CA SER A 152 13.25 -5.36 -8.19
C SER A 152 13.06 -6.21 -9.45
N GLY A 153 13.34 -5.63 -10.62
CA GLY A 153 13.32 -6.34 -11.91
C GLY A 153 11.98 -6.29 -12.65
N SER A 154 11.57 -7.41 -13.27
CA SER A 154 10.34 -7.51 -14.09
C SER A 154 9.24 -8.25 -13.31
N VAL A 155 8.66 -7.57 -12.33
CA VAL A 155 7.73 -8.19 -11.37
C VAL A 155 6.27 -7.88 -11.70
N LYS A 156 5.39 -8.88 -11.53
CA LYS A 156 3.94 -8.70 -11.50
C LYS A 156 3.37 -9.32 -10.22
N CYS A 157 3.06 -8.49 -9.23
CA CYS A 157 2.55 -8.95 -7.95
C CYS A 157 1.11 -8.46 -7.72
N HIS A 158 0.35 -9.25 -6.97
CA HIS A 158 -0.92 -8.82 -6.42
C HIS A 158 -0.98 -9.22 -4.95
N THR A 159 -1.17 -8.24 -4.08
CA THR A 159 -1.18 -8.46 -2.64
C THR A 159 -2.48 -7.96 -2.04
N LEU A 160 -3.15 -8.80 -1.27
CA LEU A 160 -4.41 -8.47 -0.60
C LEU A 160 -4.27 -8.69 0.91
N TYR A 161 -4.46 -7.61 1.67
CA TYR A 161 -4.49 -7.61 3.12
C TYR A 161 -5.92 -7.37 3.60
N THR A 162 -6.46 -8.29 4.39
CA THR A 162 -7.80 -8.19 4.97
C THR A 162 -7.73 -8.36 6.48
N HIS A 163 -8.23 -7.36 7.19
CA HIS A 163 -8.02 -7.23 8.63
C HIS A 163 -9.26 -6.72 9.36
N SER A 164 -9.69 -7.39 10.42
CA SER A 164 -10.82 -6.88 11.21
C SER A 164 -10.38 -5.85 12.26
N ARG A 165 -9.26 -6.07 12.95
CA ARG A 165 -8.65 -5.12 13.89
C ARG A 165 -7.14 -5.21 13.78
N SER A 166 -6.47 -4.14 13.39
CA SER A 166 -5.03 -4.20 13.12
C SER A 166 -4.26 -2.99 13.65
N PHE A 167 -3.02 -3.27 14.02
CA PHE A 167 -1.92 -2.34 13.88
C PHE A 167 -1.04 -2.84 12.73
N CYS A 168 -0.80 -2.00 11.73
CA CYS A 168 0.00 -2.36 10.57
C CYS A 168 1.14 -1.36 10.38
N HIS A 169 2.34 -1.90 10.18
CA HIS A 169 3.48 -1.20 9.64
C HIS A 169 3.85 -1.88 8.32
N ALA A 170 4.02 -1.09 7.27
CA ALA A 170 4.47 -1.57 5.96
C ALA A 170 5.58 -0.63 5.47
N ASN A 171 6.68 -1.19 4.99
CA ASN A 171 7.70 -0.45 4.25
C ASN A 171 7.99 -1.19 2.94
N ASP A 172 7.76 -0.53 1.82
CA ASP A 172 7.91 -1.14 0.50
C ASP A 172 8.95 -0.38 -0.31
N GLU A 173 10.00 -1.07 -0.78
CA GLU A 173 11.00 -0.53 -1.72
C GLU A 173 10.82 -1.19 -3.09
N ILE A 174 10.45 -0.42 -4.11
CA ILE A 174 10.08 -0.93 -5.43
C ILE A 174 10.91 -0.27 -6.53
N SER A 175 11.65 -1.07 -7.30
CA SER A 175 12.47 -0.60 -8.42
C SER A 175 12.33 -1.43 -9.69
N GLY A 176 12.61 -0.82 -10.85
CA GLY A 176 12.67 -1.52 -12.14
C GLY A 176 11.37 -1.48 -12.95
N SER A 177 10.99 -2.59 -13.60
CA SER A 177 9.82 -2.72 -14.48
C SER A 177 8.70 -3.47 -13.77
N VAL A 178 8.06 -2.80 -12.81
CA VAL A 178 7.12 -3.42 -11.87
C VAL A 178 5.68 -3.11 -12.25
N LYS A 179 4.82 -4.12 -12.13
CA LYS A 179 3.36 -3.95 -12.13
C LYS A 179 2.77 -4.58 -10.87
N CYS A 180 2.39 -3.75 -9.91
CA CYS A 180 1.85 -4.20 -8.64
C CYS A 180 0.40 -3.74 -8.46
N HIS A 181 -0.39 -4.56 -7.77
CA HIS A 181 -1.69 -4.15 -7.26
C HIS A 181 -1.80 -4.57 -5.80
N THR A 182 -2.03 -3.60 -4.93
CA THR A 182 -2.09 -3.82 -3.50
C THR A 182 -3.43 -3.33 -2.97
N LEU A 183 -4.14 -4.21 -2.25
CA LEU A 183 -5.43 -3.90 -1.65
C LEU A 183 -5.38 -4.14 -0.15
N TYR A 184 -5.63 -3.08 0.61
CA TYR A 184 -5.76 -3.11 2.05
C TYR A 184 -7.22 -2.89 2.45
N THR A 185 -7.78 -3.83 3.20
CA THR A 185 -9.14 -3.74 3.72
C THR A 185 -9.11 -3.91 5.24
N HIS A 186 -9.40 -2.84 5.98
CA HIS A 186 -9.45 -2.91 7.43
C HIS A 186 -10.75 -2.36 8.04
N SER A 187 -11.30 -3.07 9.01
CA SER A 187 -12.49 -2.57 9.73
C SER A 187 -12.10 -1.56 10.82
N ARG A 188 -11.01 -1.79 11.55
CA ARG A 188 -10.44 -0.86 12.55
C ARG A 188 -8.92 -0.93 12.48
N SER A 189 -8.26 0.14 12.09
CA SER A 189 -6.82 0.13 11.87
C SER A 189 -6.10 1.33 12.50
N PHE A 190 -4.90 1.06 12.98
CA PHE A 190 -3.80 2.03 12.96
C PHE A 190 -2.82 1.55 11.89
N SER A 191 -2.50 2.40 10.92
CA SER A 191 -1.59 2.05 9.83
C SER A 191 -0.49 3.09 9.67
N HIS A 192 0.73 2.61 9.47
CA HIS A 192 1.86 3.40 9.02
C HIS A 192 2.45 2.73 7.78
N ALA A 193 2.58 3.48 6.69
CA ALA A 193 3.15 3.01 5.43
C ALA A 193 4.24 3.98 4.98
N ASN A 194 5.39 3.45 4.57
CA ASN A 194 6.43 4.20 3.86
C ASN A 194 6.76 3.46 2.57
N ASP A 195 6.56 4.12 1.43
CA ASP A 195 6.76 3.51 0.13
C ASP A 195 7.85 4.27 -0.64
N GLU A 196 8.91 3.60 -1.09
CA GLU A 196 9.92 4.14 -1.99
C GLU A 196 9.79 3.48 -3.37
N ILE A 197 9.52 4.28 -4.41
CA ILE A 197 9.19 3.77 -5.74
C ILE A 197 10.05 4.44 -6.81
N SER A 198 10.82 3.65 -7.56
CA SER A 198 11.68 4.14 -8.65
C SER A 198 11.57 3.32 -9.95
N GLY A 199 11.88 3.95 -11.09
CA GLY A 199 11.98 3.26 -12.39
C GLY A 199 10.71 3.31 -13.25
N SER A 200 10.40 2.23 -13.96
CA SER A 200 9.23 2.12 -14.86
C SER A 200 8.10 1.35 -14.16
N VAL A 201 7.46 1.99 -13.19
CA VAL A 201 6.48 1.35 -12.30
C VAL A 201 5.05 1.64 -12.73
N LYS A 202 4.20 0.62 -12.69
CA LYS A 202 2.73 0.77 -12.73
C LYS A 202 2.12 0.18 -11.48
N CYS A 203 1.72 1.03 -10.54
CA CYS A 203 1.14 0.60 -9.28
C CYS A 203 -0.33 0.96 -9.17
N HIS A 204 -1.13 0.12 -8.51
CA HIS A 204 -2.49 0.46 -8.10
C HIS A 204 -2.65 0.06 -6.64
N THR A 205 -2.91 1.04 -5.79
CA THR A 205 -3.03 0.81 -4.36
C THR A 205 -4.40 1.26 -3.88
N LEU A 206 -5.15 0.37 -3.23
CA LEU A 206 -6.47 0.67 -2.70
C LEU A 206 -6.49 0.40 -1.19
N TYR A 207 -6.79 1.45 -0.43
CA TYR A 207 -7.01 1.40 1.01
C TYR A 207 -8.48 1.58 1.32
N THR A 208 -9.07 0.60 2.00
CA THR A 208 -10.48 0.62 2.41
C THR A 208 -10.58 0.41 3.91
N HIS A 209 -11.20 1.37 4.58
CA HIS A 209 -11.10 1.50 6.02
C HIS A 209 -12.43 1.96 6.62
N SER A 210 -12.96 1.22 7.59
CA SER A 210 -14.17 1.66 8.29
C SER A 210 -13.86 2.68 9.40
N ARG A 211 -12.79 2.46 10.17
CA ARG A 211 -12.29 3.40 11.20
C ARG A 211 -10.77 3.34 11.20
N SER A 212 -10.09 4.44 10.91
CA SER A 212 -8.63 4.43 10.82
C SER A 212 -7.97 5.64 11.47
N PHE A 213 -6.76 5.40 11.97
CA PHE A 213 -5.71 6.39 12.00
C PHE A 213 -4.64 5.92 11.00
N SER A 214 -4.28 6.77 10.05
CA SER A 214 -3.30 6.42 9.02
C SER A 214 -2.23 7.48 8.88
N HIS A 215 -0.98 7.04 8.79
CA HIS A 215 0.15 7.83 8.33
C HIS A 215 0.73 7.16 7.10
N ALA A 216 0.98 7.93 6.04
CA ALA A 216 1.57 7.44 4.81
C ALA A 216 2.63 8.44 4.34
N ASN A 217 3.83 7.95 4.05
CA ASN A 217 4.85 8.69 3.33
C ASN A 217 5.17 7.94 2.04
N ALA A 218 5.38 8.67 0.95
CA ALA A 218 5.75 8.07 -0.32
C ALA A 218 6.83 8.90 -1.01
N GLU A 219 7.91 8.25 -1.44
CA GLU A 219 8.94 8.84 -2.29
C GLU A 219 8.86 8.19 -3.67
N ILE A 220 8.62 8.98 -4.71
CA ILE A 220 8.34 8.47 -6.06
C ILE A 220 9.26 9.14 -7.08
N SER A 221 10.04 8.34 -7.82
CA SER A 221 10.93 8.81 -8.87
C SER A 221 10.83 8.03 -10.19
N GLY A 222 11.13 8.68 -11.32
CA GLY A 222 11.24 8.02 -12.62
C GLY A 222 9.98 8.07 -13.49
N SER A 223 9.68 6.99 -14.24
CA SER A 223 8.55 6.89 -15.17
C SER A 223 7.41 6.10 -14.53
N VAL A 224 6.71 6.77 -13.62
CA VAL A 224 5.73 6.13 -12.74
C VAL A 224 4.29 6.41 -13.19
N LYS A 225 3.47 5.37 -13.23
CA LYS A 225 2.01 5.48 -13.38
C LYS A 225 1.34 4.82 -12.18
N CYS A 226 0.84 5.62 -11.26
CA CYS A 226 0.22 5.10 -10.05
C CYS A 226 -1.22 5.58 -9.89
N HIS A 227 -2.06 4.69 -9.38
CA HIS A 227 -3.40 5.04 -8.96
C HIS A 227 -3.58 4.64 -7.51
N THR A 228 -3.83 5.62 -6.65
CA THR A 228 -4.01 5.40 -5.23
C THR A 228 -5.41 5.84 -4.83
N LEU A 229 -6.18 4.93 -4.22
CA LEU A 229 -7.53 5.21 -3.75
C LEU A 229 -7.61 4.93 -2.26
N TYR A 230 -7.97 5.96 -1.49
CA TYR A 230 -8.26 5.88 -0.07
C TYR A 230 -9.75 6.02 0.15
N THR A 231 -10.36 5.03 0.79
CA THR A 231 -11.78 5.02 1.12
C THR A 231 -11.96 4.79 2.62
N HIS A 232 -12.56 5.78 3.28
CA HIS A 232 -12.59 5.85 4.73
C HIS A 232 -13.98 6.27 5.23
N SER A 233 -14.58 5.48 6.10
CA SER A 233 -15.85 5.90 6.72
C SER A 233 -15.63 6.87 7.88
N ARG A 234 -14.59 6.66 8.70
CA ARG A 234 -14.17 7.57 9.78
C ARG A 234 -12.65 7.55 9.87
N SER A 235 -11.96 8.66 9.63
CA SER A 235 -10.50 8.66 9.64
C SER A 235 -9.87 9.90 10.27
N PHE A 236 -8.68 9.68 10.82
CA PHE A 236 -7.64 10.69 10.90
C PHE A 236 -6.52 10.23 9.96
N SER A 237 -6.14 11.06 8.99
CA SER A 237 -5.10 10.71 8.03
C SER A 237 -4.06 11.81 7.93
N HIS A 238 -2.80 11.40 7.92
CA HIS A 238 -1.67 12.22 7.51
C HIS A 238 -1.02 11.54 6.31
N ALA A 239 -0.79 12.29 5.24
CA ALA A 239 -0.12 11.81 4.04
C ALA A 239 0.95 12.83 3.63
N ASN A 240 2.15 12.35 3.36
CA ASN A 240 3.18 13.13 2.68
C ASN A 240 3.63 12.39 1.43
N ALA A 241 3.91 13.13 0.36
CA ALA A 241 4.48 12.57 -0.85
C ALA A 241 5.57 13.46 -1.42
N GLU A 242 6.71 12.87 -1.77
CA GLU A 242 7.76 13.49 -2.56
C GLU A 242 7.77 12.86 -3.95
N ILE A 243 7.58 13.67 -5.00
CA ILE A 243 7.37 13.18 -6.37
C ILE A 243 8.31 13.88 -7.34
N ASN A 244 9.20 13.09 -7.96
CA ASN A 244 10.19 13.53 -8.94
C ASN A 244 10.07 12.70 -10.24
N GLY A 245 10.40 13.27 -11.40
CA GLY A 245 10.38 12.53 -12.68
C GLY A 245 9.13 12.71 -13.56
N SER A 246 8.96 11.79 -14.51
CA SER A 246 7.82 11.74 -15.45
C SER A 246 6.66 10.94 -14.85
N VAL A 247 5.94 11.59 -13.94
CA VAL A 247 4.94 10.92 -13.11
C VAL A 247 3.53 11.19 -13.60
N LYS A 248 2.72 10.13 -13.69
CA LYS A 248 1.27 10.20 -13.90
C LYS A 248 0.55 9.52 -12.74
N CYS A 249 0.14 10.30 -11.75
CA CYS A 249 -0.58 9.77 -10.60
C CYS A 249 -2.04 10.20 -10.60
N HIS A 250 -2.91 9.32 -10.14
CA HIS A 250 -4.29 9.65 -9.80
C HIS A 250 -4.51 9.25 -8.35
N THR A 251 -4.75 10.22 -7.50
CA THR A 251 -5.00 9.99 -6.07
C THR A 251 -6.43 10.39 -5.75
N LEU A 252 -7.21 9.45 -5.23
CA LEU A 252 -8.61 9.69 -4.85
C LEU A 252 -8.78 9.41 -3.36
N TYR A 253 -9.22 10.42 -2.62
CA TYR A 253 -9.58 10.33 -1.22
C TYR A 253 -11.10 10.42 -1.09
N THR A 254 -11.72 9.41 -0.51
CA THR A 254 -13.16 9.35 -0.27
C THR A 254 -13.42 9.12 1.21
N HIS A 255 -14.08 10.08 1.83
CA HIS A 255 -14.19 10.17 3.28
C HIS A 255 -15.62 10.49 3.69
N SER A 256 -16.22 9.67 4.56
CA SER A 256 -17.53 10.03 5.12
C SER A 256 -17.40 11.00 6.29
N ARG A 257 -16.40 10.80 7.17
CA ARG A 257 -16.06 11.71 8.28
C ARG A 257 -14.56 11.71 8.49
N SER A 258 -13.89 12.83 8.30
CA SER A 258 -12.42 12.82 8.37
C SER A 258 -11.79 14.08 8.97
N PHE A 259 -10.64 13.87 9.58
CA PHE A 259 -9.59 14.88 9.69
C PHE A 259 -8.45 14.46 8.76
N CYS A 260 -8.05 15.33 7.84
CA CYS A 260 -7.01 15.04 6.87
C CYS A 260 -5.93 16.11 6.90
N HIS A 261 -4.68 15.67 6.90
CA HIS A 261 -3.51 16.49 6.62
C HIS A 261 -2.80 15.88 5.42
N ALA A 262 -2.53 16.67 4.40
CA ALA A 262 -1.75 16.26 3.24
C ALA A 262 -0.64 17.30 2.99
N ASN A 263 0.57 16.85 2.69
CA ASN A 263 1.58 17.72 2.09
C ASN A 263 2.25 16.99 0.92
N ASP A 264 2.24 17.60 -0.25
CA ASP A 264 2.90 17.02 -1.41
C ASP A 264 4.03 17.95 -1.88
N GLU A 265 5.24 17.41 -2.03
CA GLU A 265 6.38 18.06 -2.69
C GLU A 265 6.53 17.47 -4.10
N ILE A 266 6.39 18.32 -5.12
CA ILE A 266 6.35 17.88 -6.51
C ILE A 266 7.36 18.67 -7.34
N SER A 267 8.31 17.96 -7.95
CA SER A 267 9.28 18.56 -8.88
C SER A 267 9.24 17.90 -10.28
N GLU A 268 9.74 18.63 -11.28
CA GLU A 268 9.83 18.23 -12.70
C GLU A 268 8.49 18.17 -13.50
N SER A 269 8.24 17.07 -14.24
CA SER A 269 7.22 16.94 -15.29
C SER A 269 6.09 16.01 -14.86
N VAL A 270 5.13 16.57 -14.15
CA VAL A 270 4.10 15.78 -13.45
C VAL A 270 2.71 16.03 -14.02
N LYS A 271 1.95 14.94 -14.21
CA LYS A 271 0.51 14.98 -14.52
C LYS A 271 -0.26 14.25 -13.44
N CYS A 272 -0.68 14.97 -12.40
CA CYS A 272 -1.45 14.40 -11.31
C CYS A 272 -2.92 14.82 -11.36
N HIS A 273 -3.81 13.90 -10.99
CA HIS A 273 -5.19 14.24 -10.66
C HIS A 273 -5.45 13.83 -9.23
N THR A 274 -5.77 14.80 -8.39
CA THR A 274 -6.08 14.55 -6.99
C THR A 274 -7.55 14.90 -6.75
N LEU A 275 -8.34 13.94 -6.29
CA LEU A 275 -9.76 14.14 -6.00
C LEU A 275 -10.03 13.84 -4.54
N TYR A 276 -10.54 14.82 -3.83
CA TYR A 276 -10.99 14.73 -2.46
C TYR A 276 -12.51 14.75 -2.43
N THR A 277 -13.13 13.73 -1.87
CA THR A 277 -14.58 13.65 -1.70
C THR A 277 -14.89 13.40 -0.23
N HIS A 278 -15.55 14.36 0.41
CA HIS A 278 -15.79 14.32 1.84
C HIS A 278 -17.24 14.68 2.17
N SER A 279 -17.91 13.83 2.94
CA SER A 279 -19.26 14.17 3.42
C SER A 279 -19.20 15.11 4.64
N ARG A 280 -18.24 14.91 5.55
CA ARG A 280 -17.97 15.80 6.69
C ARG A 280 -16.47 15.83 6.97
N SER A 281 -15.80 16.96 6.83
CA SER A 281 -14.35 16.98 7.01
C SER A 281 -13.80 18.25 7.67
N PHE A 282 -12.67 18.06 8.33
CA PHE A 282 -11.65 19.08 8.48
C PHE A 282 -10.45 18.64 7.64
N SER A 283 -9.95 19.51 6.77
CA SER A 283 -8.82 19.19 5.91
C SER A 283 -7.81 20.33 5.96
N ARG A 284 -6.52 19.98 6.05
CA ARG A 284 -5.38 20.85 5.80
C ARG A 284 -4.54 20.28 4.67
N GLY A 285 -4.19 21.10 3.69
CA GLY A 285 -3.22 20.80 2.63
C GLY A 285 -2.12 21.84 2.62
N ASN A 286 -0.88 21.46 2.39
CA ASN A 286 0.14 22.42 1.97
C ASN A 286 1.01 21.74 0.90
N ASP A 287 0.95 22.22 -0.33
CA ASP A 287 1.67 21.60 -1.45
C ASP A 287 2.82 22.53 -1.93
N GLU A 288 4.01 21.99 -2.17
CA GLU A 288 5.13 22.69 -2.82
C GLU A 288 5.32 22.13 -4.24
N ILE A 289 5.18 22.97 -5.25
CA ILE A 289 5.15 22.55 -6.66
C ILE A 289 6.13 23.39 -7.48
N SER A 290 7.06 22.73 -8.18
CA SER A 290 8.05 23.41 -9.03
C SER A 290 8.13 22.87 -10.48
N VAL A 291 8.56 23.74 -11.40
CA VAL A 291 9.03 23.45 -12.78
C VAL A 291 7.96 23.29 -13.89
N THR A 292 7.36 22.13 -14.14
CA THR A 292 6.40 21.94 -15.26
C THR A 292 5.28 20.97 -14.91
N VAL A 293 4.21 21.49 -14.34
CA VAL A 293 3.16 20.67 -13.74
C VAL A 293 1.81 20.88 -14.45
N LYS A 294 1.11 19.77 -14.71
CA LYS A 294 -0.30 19.76 -15.12
C LYS A 294 -1.13 18.99 -14.10
N CYS A 295 -1.62 19.69 -13.09
CA CYS A 295 -2.46 19.08 -12.05
C CYS A 295 -3.93 19.46 -12.22
N HIS A 296 -4.81 18.52 -11.88
CA HIS A 296 -6.20 18.81 -11.63
C HIS A 296 -6.54 18.38 -10.22
N THR A 297 -6.93 19.33 -9.38
CA THR A 297 -7.34 19.05 -8.02
C THR A 297 -8.83 19.35 -7.89
N LEU A 298 -9.62 18.36 -7.48
CA LEU A 298 -11.05 18.52 -7.27
C LEU A 298 -11.40 18.20 -5.82
N TYR A 299 -12.00 19.16 -5.14
CA TYR A 299 -12.52 19.03 -3.80
C TYR A 299 -14.05 19.00 -3.87
N THR A 300 -14.66 17.95 -3.35
CA THR A 300 -16.11 17.81 -3.22
C THR A 300 -16.47 17.59 -1.77
N HIS A 301 -17.28 18.50 -1.21
CA HIS A 301 -17.53 18.57 0.22
C HIS A 301 -18.99 18.80 0.51
N SER A 302 -19.58 18.01 1.41
CA SER A 302 -20.99 18.22 1.81
C SER A 302 -21.18 19.03 3.09
N ARG A 303 -20.14 19.07 3.95
CA ARG A 303 -19.95 19.95 5.12
C ARG A 303 -18.47 19.97 5.47
N SER A 304 -17.78 21.10 5.42
CA SER A 304 -16.34 21.08 5.66
C SER A 304 -15.76 22.35 6.26
N PHE A 305 -14.63 22.18 6.94
CA PHE A 305 -13.62 23.21 7.15
C PHE A 305 -12.39 22.84 6.33
N PHE A 306 -11.87 23.77 5.54
CA PHE A 306 -10.70 23.55 4.69
C PHE A 306 -9.66 24.66 4.92
N HIS A 307 -8.40 24.29 5.06
CA HIS A 307 -7.28 25.21 5.05
C HIS A 307 -6.22 24.73 4.05
N ALA A 308 -5.79 25.59 3.14
CA ALA A 308 -4.66 25.33 2.24
C ALA A 308 -3.63 26.45 2.31
N ASN A 309 -2.35 26.11 2.17
CA ASN A 309 -1.32 27.07 1.81
C ASN A 309 -0.36 26.39 0.83
N ASP A 310 -0.43 26.77 -0.45
CA ASP A 310 0.35 26.13 -1.50
C ASP A 310 1.45 27.07 -2.01
N GLU A 311 2.66 26.55 -2.22
CA GLU A 311 3.79 27.26 -2.85
C GLU A 311 3.99 26.73 -4.27
N ILE A 312 3.73 27.56 -5.29
CA ILE A 312 3.71 27.13 -6.69
C ILE A 312 4.69 27.99 -7.51
N SER A 313 5.67 27.35 -8.15
CA SER A 313 6.66 28.01 -9.00
C SER A 313 6.86 27.33 -10.37
N GLY A 314 7.27 28.10 -11.37
CA GLY A 314 7.66 27.59 -12.70
C GLY A 314 6.57 27.67 -13.79
N SER A 315 6.52 26.70 -14.70
CA SER A 315 5.59 26.61 -15.85
C SER A 315 4.40 25.70 -15.52
N VAL A 316 3.45 26.24 -14.78
CA VAL A 316 2.36 25.46 -14.17
C VAL A 316 1.04 25.65 -14.90
N LYS A 317 0.31 24.56 -15.17
CA LYS A 317 -1.06 24.54 -15.69
C LYS A 317 -1.97 23.73 -14.76
N CYS A 318 -2.56 24.38 -13.77
CA CYS A 318 -3.43 23.73 -12.79
C CYS A 318 -4.90 24.10 -12.97
N HIS A 319 -5.79 23.14 -12.76
CA HIS A 319 -7.21 23.43 -12.57
C HIS A 319 -7.62 22.94 -11.18
N THR A 320 -8.13 23.85 -10.37
CA THR A 320 -8.62 23.53 -9.04
C THR A 320 -10.13 23.78 -9.01
N LEU A 321 -10.92 22.75 -8.73
CA LEU A 321 -12.37 22.87 -8.60
C LEU A 321 -12.77 22.53 -7.17
N TYR A 322 -13.44 23.48 -6.54
CA TYR A 322 -14.01 23.36 -5.22
C TYR A 322 -15.53 23.30 -5.36
N THR A 323 -16.12 22.18 -4.98
CA THR A 323 -17.57 22.00 -4.90
C THR A 323 -17.93 21.78 -3.46
N HIS A 324 -18.64 22.74 -2.86
CA HIS A 324 -19.04 22.61 -1.48
C HIS A 324 -20.53 22.88 -1.28
N SER A 325 -21.11 22.12 -0.36
CA SER A 325 -22.30 22.52 0.35
C SER A 325 -21.93 22.76 1.81
N ARG A 326 -22.33 23.91 2.37
CA ARG A 326 -22.11 24.27 3.79
C ARG A 326 -20.66 24.14 4.27
N SER A 327 -19.80 25.07 3.86
CA SER A 327 -18.38 25.04 4.22
C SER A 327 -17.84 26.36 4.79
N PHE A 328 -16.67 26.26 5.39
CA PHE A 328 -15.74 27.36 5.69
C PHE A 328 -14.41 26.99 5.03
N SER A 329 -13.82 27.89 4.25
CA SER A 329 -12.47 27.66 3.71
C SER A 329 -11.58 28.87 3.89
N HIS A 330 -10.30 28.60 4.15
CA HIS A 330 -9.22 29.57 4.19
C HIS A 330 -8.06 29.12 3.30
N ALA A 331 -7.57 29.96 2.41
CA ALA A 331 -6.41 29.65 1.56
C ALA A 331 -5.39 30.80 1.62
N ASN A 332 -4.09 30.51 1.63
CA ASN A 332 -3.06 31.52 1.39
C ASN A 332 -1.97 30.90 0.52
N ASP A 333 -1.99 31.22 -0.77
CA ASP A 333 -1.08 30.58 -1.73
C ASP A 333 0.01 31.56 -2.19
N GLU A 334 1.24 31.10 -2.34
CA GLU A 334 2.36 31.85 -2.95
C GLU A 334 2.62 31.33 -4.36
N ILE A 335 2.45 32.18 -5.38
CA ILE A 335 2.50 31.79 -6.79
C ILE A 335 3.53 32.63 -7.54
N SER A 336 4.51 31.98 -8.17
CA SER A 336 5.55 32.63 -8.98
C SER A 336 5.79 31.96 -10.34
N GLY A 337 6.27 32.73 -11.33
CA GLY A 337 6.71 32.19 -12.63
C GLY A 337 5.70 32.34 -13.78
N SER A 338 5.60 31.35 -14.67
CA SER A 338 4.70 31.33 -15.84
C SER A 338 3.50 30.43 -15.58
N VAL A 339 2.55 30.90 -14.76
CA VAL A 339 1.42 30.11 -14.28
C VAL A 339 0.15 30.39 -15.08
N LYS A 340 -0.54 29.32 -15.51
CA LYS A 340 -1.90 29.37 -16.04
C LYS A 340 -2.80 28.52 -15.16
N CYS A 341 -3.55 29.14 -14.25
CA CYS A 341 -4.43 28.42 -13.35
C CYS A 341 -5.91 28.74 -13.62
N HIS A 342 -6.79 27.77 -13.38
CA HIS A 342 -8.24 27.99 -13.35
C HIS A 342 -8.78 27.46 -12.03
N THR A 343 -9.31 28.35 -11.22
CA THR A 343 -9.92 27.99 -9.94
C THR A 343 -11.42 28.22 -10.03
N LEU A 344 -12.22 27.17 -9.88
CA LEU A 344 -13.68 27.27 -9.88
C LEU A 344 -14.22 26.91 -8.52
N TYR A 345 -15.02 27.80 -7.96
CA TYR A 345 -15.69 27.64 -6.69
C TYR A 345 -17.20 27.51 -6.94
N THR A 346 -17.78 26.36 -6.62
CA THR A 346 -19.22 26.10 -6.71
C THR A 346 -19.76 25.86 -5.30
N HIS A 347 -20.61 26.76 -4.82
CA HIS A 347 -21.00 26.79 -3.41
C HIS A 347 -22.51 26.85 -3.19
N SER A 348 -22.97 26.06 -2.21
CA SER A 348 -24.27 26.25 -1.57
C SER A 348 -24.10 26.53 -0.08
N ARG A 349 -24.21 27.81 0.31
CA ARG A 349 -23.97 28.37 1.66
C ARG A 349 -22.52 28.21 2.12
N PHE A 350 -21.74 29.29 2.10
CA PHE A 350 -20.30 29.25 2.29
C PHE A 350 -19.72 30.52 2.94
N PHE A 351 -18.58 30.36 3.63
CA PHE A 351 -17.67 31.43 4.03
C PHE A 351 -16.27 31.17 3.46
N PHE A 352 -15.71 32.14 2.75
CA PHE A 352 -14.38 32.09 2.14
C PHE A 352 -13.49 33.22 2.63
N HIS A 353 -12.22 32.93 2.88
CA HIS A 353 -11.19 33.94 3.06
C HIS A 353 -9.89 33.49 2.38
N ALA A 354 -9.34 34.30 1.48
CA ALA A 354 -8.04 34.04 0.87
C ALA A 354 -7.14 35.28 0.88
N ASN A 355 -5.84 35.07 1.03
CA ASN A 355 -4.79 36.08 0.82
C ASN A 355 -3.64 35.40 0.05
N ASP A 356 -3.54 35.66 -1.24
CA ASP A 356 -2.55 34.98 -2.10
C ASP A 356 -1.47 35.99 -2.54
N GLU A 357 -0.21 35.58 -2.58
CA GLU A 357 0.89 36.40 -3.10
C GLU A 357 1.27 35.94 -4.51
N ILE A 358 1.18 36.83 -5.51
CA ILE A 358 1.37 36.47 -6.93
C ILE A 358 2.47 37.30 -7.58
N SER A 359 3.45 36.63 -8.20
CA SER A 359 4.54 37.26 -8.95
C SER A 359 4.83 36.59 -10.31
N GLY A 360 5.31 37.35 -11.30
CA GLY A 360 5.65 36.83 -12.64
C GLY A 360 4.54 36.92 -13.68
N SER A 361 4.59 36.06 -14.71
CA SER A 361 3.63 36.02 -15.83
C SER A 361 2.48 35.07 -15.51
N VAL A 362 1.51 35.57 -14.76
CA VAL A 362 0.38 34.78 -14.26
C VAL A 362 -0.89 35.09 -15.07
N LYS A 363 -1.53 34.06 -15.60
CA LYS A 363 -2.88 34.13 -16.19
C LYS A 363 -3.79 33.16 -15.46
N CYS A 364 -4.32 33.61 -14.34
CA CYS A 364 -5.28 32.85 -13.55
C CYS A 364 -6.71 33.34 -13.79
N HIS A 365 -7.67 32.42 -13.75
CA HIS A 365 -9.10 32.73 -13.79
C HIS A 365 -9.76 32.09 -12.59
N THR A 366 -10.30 32.92 -11.71
CA THR A 366 -11.08 32.45 -10.56
C THR A 366 -12.55 32.75 -10.82
N LEU A 367 -13.38 31.71 -10.89
CA LEU A 367 -14.83 31.84 -11.09
C LEU A 367 -15.57 31.35 -9.85
N TYR A 368 -16.55 32.14 -9.40
CA TYR A 368 -17.41 31.76 -8.31
C TYR A 368 -18.87 31.61 -8.77
N THR A 369 -19.49 30.49 -8.42
CA THR A 369 -20.92 30.25 -8.64
C THR A 369 -21.60 29.98 -7.30
N HIS A 370 -22.56 30.84 -6.95
CA HIS A 370 -23.15 30.87 -5.60
C HIS A 370 -24.68 30.80 -5.64
N SER A 371 -25.25 30.12 -4.66
CA SER A 371 -26.69 30.21 -4.35
C SER A 371 -27.02 31.13 -3.16
N ARG A 372 -26.08 31.32 -2.19
CA ARG A 372 -26.03 32.33 -1.09
C ARG A 372 -24.61 32.38 -0.47
N SER A 373 -23.99 33.55 -0.26
CA SER A 373 -22.57 33.67 0.19
C SER A 373 -22.23 34.98 0.94
N PHE A 374 -21.12 34.95 1.71
CA PHE A 374 -20.29 36.09 2.13
C PHE A 374 -18.84 35.76 1.74
N SER A 375 -18.14 36.65 1.05
CA SER A 375 -16.77 36.45 0.56
C SER A 375 -15.94 37.72 0.71
N HIS A 376 -14.69 37.60 1.15
CA HIS A 376 -13.71 38.68 1.18
C HIS A 376 -12.38 38.15 0.64
N ALA A 377 -11.85 38.80 -0.41
CA ALA A 377 -10.58 38.50 -1.06
C ALA A 377 -9.80 39.81 -1.18
N ASN A 378 -8.53 39.79 -0.79
CA ASN A 378 -7.58 40.88 -1.04
C ASN A 378 -6.59 40.38 -2.09
N ASP A 379 -6.53 41.07 -3.23
CA ASP A 379 -5.61 40.79 -4.34
C ASP A 379 -4.34 41.66 -4.24
#